data_AF-A0A547LL36-F1
#
_entry.id   AF-A0A547LL36-F1
#
_cell.length_a   1.000
_cell.length_b   1.000
_cell.length_c   1.000
_cell.angle_alpha   90.00
_cell.angle_beta   90.00
_cell.angle_gamma   90.00
#
_symmetry.space_group_name_H-M   'P 1'
#
loop_
_entity.id
_entity.type
_entity.pdbx_description
1 polymer ?
#
loop_
_entity_poly.entity_id
_entity_poly.type
_entity_poly.pdbx_seq_one_letter_code
_entity_poly.pdbx_strand_id
1 'polypeptide(L)'
;MNIADIDLDIFLDDVCSLDRRPRAPSTTRPWTGEQLRRFLEDQCGLKRALSSSRPKGRFVVHHDEAFPILNVLSQNGAVPLTLTHIDAHSDLGTGVGDLSWKDIGGRLLALTPKERAAAIPHHGMERISAANYLSYALACRWLRMLTYVHHAHSGDDLMPFFFRDFDPACGIMELRYVPRVHDVRSREELLALPHILEPPIPFQKVPVEAYRAAELFEYVILCQSPGYTPAEADTLIPIFQDYVDFGDVRAQGFPGSGSLPSGKGEAQ
;
A
#
# COMPACT_ATOMS: atom_id res chain seq x y z
N MET A 1 -3.44 -14.94 6.67
CA MET A 1 -3.12 -13.71 7.41
C MET A 1 -3.87 -12.55 6.79
N ASN A 2 -4.62 -11.81 7.58
CA ASN A 2 -5.34 -10.59 7.17
C ASN A 2 -4.54 -9.33 7.56
N ILE A 3 -4.22 -8.49 6.58
CA ILE A 3 -3.31 -7.34 6.74
C ILE A 3 -4.04 -6.06 6.32
N ALA A 4 -3.90 -5.01 7.14
CA ALA A 4 -4.17 -3.65 6.71
C ALA A 4 -2.87 -2.98 6.29
N ASP A 5 -2.87 -2.34 5.13
CA ASP A 5 -1.79 -1.51 4.64
C ASP A 5 -2.36 -0.12 4.43
N ILE A 6 -1.98 0.81 5.30
CA ILE A 6 -2.67 2.08 5.49
C ILE A 6 -1.70 3.21 5.17
N ASP A 7 -1.99 3.98 4.14
CA ASP A 7 -1.35 5.27 3.90
C ASP A 7 -2.07 6.37 4.69
N LEU A 8 -1.33 7.40 5.09
CA LEU A 8 -1.90 8.57 5.76
C LEU A 8 -2.65 9.49 4.79
N ASP A 9 -2.35 9.45 3.49
CA ASP A 9 -2.95 10.36 2.50
C ASP A 9 -4.46 10.14 2.28
N ILE A 10 -4.96 8.94 2.59
CA ILE A 10 -6.40 8.61 2.62
C ILE A 10 -7.15 9.45 3.66
N PHE A 11 -6.48 9.93 4.71
CA PHE A 11 -7.08 10.70 5.80
C PHE A 11 -6.94 12.21 5.60
N LEU A 12 -6.81 12.65 4.36
CA LEU A 12 -6.83 14.05 4.00
C LEU A 12 -8.24 14.46 3.54
N ASP A 13 -8.54 15.76 3.51
CA ASP A 13 -9.78 16.28 2.95
C ASP A 13 -9.75 16.39 1.41
N ASP A 14 -8.56 16.24 0.81
CA ASP A 14 -8.34 16.19 -0.63
C ASP A 14 -7.09 15.37 -0.98
N VAL A 15 -7.02 14.86 -2.22
CA VAL A 15 -5.92 13.98 -2.68
C VAL A 15 -4.82 14.78 -3.36
N CYS A 16 -3.57 14.58 -2.94
CA CYS A 16 -2.42 15.12 -3.65
C CYS A 16 -1.99 14.18 -4.78
N SER A 17 -1.99 14.64 -6.02
CA SER A 17 -1.56 13.84 -7.18
C SER A 17 -0.07 14.02 -7.56
N LEU A 18 0.72 14.70 -6.72
CA LEU A 18 2.10 15.12 -7.05
C LEU A 18 3.11 14.79 -5.94
N ASP A 19 3.68 13.58 -6.01
CA ASP A 19 4.73 13.01 -5.14
C ASP A 19 6.05 13.80 -5.03
N ARG A 20 6.29 14.77 -5.93
CA ARG A 20 7.63 15.34 -6.13
C ARG A 20 7.92 16.60 -5.32
N ARG A 21 7.01 17.03 -4.45
CA ARG A 21 7.22 18.24 -3.63
C ARG A 21 7.85 17.85 -2.31
N PRO A 22 8.84 18.62 -1.81
CA PRO A 22 9.28 18.47 -0.43
C PRO A 22 8.07 18.59 0.49
N ARG A 23 8.00 17.70 1.48
CA ARG A 23 6.95 17.73 2.47
C ARG A 23 6.88 19.10 3.13
N ALA A 24 5.72 19.74 3.04
CA ALA A 24 5.52 21.11 3.48
C ALA A 24 4.11 21.28 4.05
N PRO A 25 3.87 22.35 4.83
CA PRO A 25 2.53 22.77 5.18
C PRO A 25 1.65 22.91 3.94
N SER A 26 0.40 22.45 4.03
CA SER A 26 -0.58 22.50 2.94
C SER A 26 -1.91 23.08 3.41
N THR A 27 -2.71 23.52 2.44
CA THR A 27 -4.13 23.83 2.68
C THR A 27 -4.98 22.58 2.82
N THR A 28 -4.51 21.45 2.27
CA THR A 28 -5.09 20.11 2.48
C THR A 28 -4.96 19.74 3.95
N ARG A 29 -6.08 19.44 4.59
CA ARG A 29 -6.13 19.20 6.03
C ARG A 29 -6.26 17.70 6.31
N PRO A 30 -5.47 17.17 7.27
CA PRO A 30 -5.76 15.85 7.78
C PRO A 30 -7.08 15.84 8.54
N TRP A 31 -7.67 14.65 8.62
CA TRP A 31 -8.80 14.38 9.51
C TRP A 31 -8.46 14.76 10.95
N THR A 32 -9.49 15.02 11.73
CA THR A 32 -9.32 15.14 13.18
C THR A 32 -9.01 13.78 13.80
N GLY A 33 -8.36 13.79 14.96
CA GLY A 33 -8.12 12.56 15.70
C GLY A 33 -9.41 11.80 16.05
N GLU A 34 -10.54 12.48 16.24
CA GLU A 34 -11.83 11.84 16.47
C GLU A 34 -12.34 11.09 15.23
N GLN A 35 -12.24 11.70 14.04
CA GLN A 35 -12.61 11.04 12.78
C GLN A 35 -11.77 9.78 12.55
N LEU A 36 -10.44 9.88 12.73
CA LEU A 36 -9.55 8.73 12.59
C LEU A 36 -9.92 7.62 13.59
N ARG A 37 -10.15 7.96 14.87
CA ARG A 37 -10.51 6.97 15.89
C ARG A 37 -11.82 6.24 15.55
N ARG A 38 -12.84 6.97 15.08
CA ARG A 38 -14.10 6.37 14.61
C ARG A 38 -13.87 5.45 13.41
N PHE A 39 -13.02 5.84 12.45
CA PHE A 39 -12.67 4.97 11.34
C PHE A 39 -11.99 3.67 11.81
N LEU A 40 -10.98 3.78 12.66
CA LEU A 40 -10.25 2.62 13.18
C LEU A 40 -11.16 1.69 14.01
N GLU A 41 -12.07 2.25 14.81
CA GLU A 41 -12.97 1.49 15.68
C GLU A 41 -14.16 0.90 14.91
N ASP A 42 -14.90 1.73 14.18
CA ASP A 42 -16.18 1.35 13.58
C ASP A 42 -16.02 0.66 12.21
N GLN A 43 -14.98 1.02 11.45
CA GLN A 43 -14.76 0.50 10.11
C GLN A 43 -13.69 -0.58 10.06
N CYS A 44 -12.57 -0.36 10.76
CA CYS A 44 -11.49 -1.36 10.82
C CYS A 44 -11.66 -2.39 11.95
N GLY A 45 -12.60 -2.17 12.88
CA GLY A 45 -12.84 -3.07 14.01
C GLY A 45 -11.68 -3.12 15.02
N LEU A 46 -10.75 -2.16 14.97
CA LEU A 46 -9.62 -2.09 15.89
C LEU A 46 -10.09 -1.61 17.26
N LYS A 47 -9.52 -2.20 18.31
CA LYS A 47 -9.89 -1.88 19.70
C LYS A 47 -8.73 -1.21 20.40
N ARG A 48 -9.03 -0.17 21.18
CA ARG A 48 -8.10 0.31 22.20
C ARG A 48 -7.99 -0.76 23.27
N ALA A 49 -6.80 -1.34 23.41
CA ALA A 49 -6.59 -2.40 24.38
C ALA A 49 -5.16 -2.43 24.89
N LEU A 50 -4.89 -3.28 25.89
CA LEU A 50 -3.52 -3.60 26.30
C LEU A 50 -2.76 -4.20 25.10
N SER A 51 -1.46 -3.88 24.98
CA SER A 51 -0.61 -4.17 23.80
C SER A 51 -0.70 -5.64 23.31
N SER A 52 -0.93 -6.60 24.20
CA SER A 52 -1.01 -8.03 23.86
C SER A 52 -2.19 -8.45 22.98
N SER A 53 -3.19 -7.58 22.81
CA SER A 53 -4.40 -7.87 22.00
C SER A 53 -4.52 -7.02 20.74
N ARG A 54 -3.57 -6.11 20.51
CA ARG A 54 -3.51 -5.29 19.30
C ARG A 54 -2.81 -6.07 18.18
N PRO A 55 -3.17 -5.84 16.90
CA PRO A 55 -2.36 -6.34 15.79
C PRO A 55 -0.93 -5.82 15.91
N LYS A 56 0.02 -6.66 15.50
CA LYS A 56 1.39 -6.22 15.29
C LYS A 56 1.44 -5.29 14.10
N GLY A 57 2.43 -4.40 14.04
CA GLY A 57 2.57 -3.56 12.89
C GLY A 57 3.97 -3.03 12.65
N ARG A 58 4.11 -2.34 11.52
CA ARG A 58 5.30 -1.58 11.13
C ARG A 58 4.91 -0.21 10.66
N PHE A 59 5.70 0.77 11.07
CA PHE A 59 5.68 2.10 10.50
C PHE A 59 6.73 2.18 9.40
N VAL A 60 6.36 2.74 8.26
CA VAL A 60 7.25 3.00 7.13
C VAL A 60 7.11 4.45 6.67
N VAL A 61 8.18 4.98 6.09
CA VAL A 61 8.18 6.37 5.61
C VAL A 61 7.68 6.44 4.17
N HIS A 62 8.21 5.57 3.31
CA HIS A 62 7.80 5.44 1.92
C HIS A 62 7.02 4.13 1.71
N HIS A 63 6.00 4.16 0.84
CA HIS A 63 5.06 3.04 0.76
C HIS A 63 5.67 1.77 0.17
N ASP A 64 6.66 1.89 -0.72
CA ASP A 64 7.39 0.73 -1.24
C ASP A 64 8.19 -0.04 -0.18
N GLU A 65 8.44 0.53 0.99
CA GLU A 65 8.99 -0.20 2.14
C GLU A 65 8.02 -1.27 2.68
N ALA A 66 6.73 -1.22 2.32
CA ALA A 66 5.77 -2.29 2.58
C ALA A 66 6.12 -3.58 1.82
N PHE A 67 6.76 -3.49 0.65
CA PHE A 67 7.09 -4.64 -0.18
C PHE A 67 7.96 -5.71 0.53
N PRO A 68 9.13 -5.38 1.12
CA PRO A 68 9.91 -6.36 1.86
C PRO A 68 9.18 -6.91 3.10
N ILE A 69 8.26 -6.15 3.71
CA ILE A 69 7.42 -6.63 4.82
C ILE A 69 6.47 -7.72 4.31
N LEU A 70 5.76 -7.45 3.19
CA LEU A 70 4.86 -8.41 2.56
C LEU A 70 5.60 -9.69 2.12
N ASN A 71 6.84 -9.57 1.63
CA ASN A 71 7.68 -10.72 1.30
C ASN A 71 7.94 -11.62 2.52
N VAL A 72 8.33 -11.03 3.66
CA VAL A 72 8.58 -11.81 4.89
C VAL A 72 7.30 -12.46 5.40
N LEU A 73 6.18 -11.73 5.40
CA LEU A 73 4.89 -12.24 5.85
C LEU A 73 4.37 -13.37 4.94
N SER A 74 4.55 -13.26 3.62
CA SER A 74 4.12 -14.27 2.67
C SER A 74 4.92 -15.57 2.78
N GLN A 75 6.19 -15.50 3.15
CA GLN A 75 7.05 -16.67 3.39
C GLN A 75 6.75 -17.39 4.71
N ASN A 76 6.30 -16.67 5.73
CA ASN A 76 5.95 -17.23 7.03
C ASN A 76 4.55 -17.86 7.07
N GLY A 77 3.72 -17.63 6.05
CA GLY A 77 2.37 -18.17 5.93
C GLY A 77 2.31 -19.47 5.13
N ALA A 78 1.40 -20.37 5.50
CA ALA A 78 1.08 -21.55 4.69
C ALA A 78 0.21 -21.21 3.45
N VAL A 79 -0.43 -20.03 3.45
CA VAL A 79 -1.35 -19.54 2.41
C VAL A 79 -1.06 -18.07 2.08
N PRO A 80 -1.34 -17.61 0.84
CA PRO A 80 -1.15 -16.21 0.47
C PRO A 80 -1.98 -15.24 1.32
N LEU A 81 -1.52 -14.00 1.40
CA LEU A 81 -2.01 -12.93 2.27
C LEU A 81 -3.36 -12.38 1.78
N THR A 82 -4.23 -11.98 2.70
CA THR A 82 -5.39 -11.14 2.39
C THR A 82 -5.02 -9.71 2.75
N LEU A 83 -5.01 -8.81 1.77
CA LEU A 83 -4.57 -7.43 1.94
C LEU A 83 -5.73 -6.46 1.76
N THR A 84 -5.92 -5.59 2.73
CA THR A 84 -6.73 -4.38 2.59
C THR A 84 -5.77 -3.20 2.51
N HIS A 85 -5.65 -2.62 1.31
CA HIS A 85 -4.85 -1.44 1.03
C HIS A 85 -5.76 -0.21 1.14
N ILE A 86 -5.50 0.66 2.10
CA ILE A 86 -6.29 1.82 2.49
C ILE A 86 -5.47 3.06 2.18
N ASP A 87 -5.74 3.67 1.03
CA ASP A 87 -4.82 4.62 0.39
C ASP A 87 -5.57 5.52 -0.61
N ALA A 88 -5.17 6.78 -0.75
CA ALA A 88 -5.71 7.64 -1.80
C ALA A 88 -5.30 7.21 -3.22
N HIS A 89 -4.26 6.39 -3.37
CA HIS A 89 -3.70 5.85 -4.61
C HIS A 89 -3.76 4.32 -4.58
N SER A 90 -3.75 3.67 -5.73
CA SER A 90 -3.88 2.20 -5.82
C SER A 90 -2.56 1.46 -5.72
N ASP A 91 -1.45 2.16 -5.98
CA ASP A 91 -0.10 1.61 -6.08
C ASP A 91 0.06 0.43 -7.04
N LEU A 92 -0.80 0.44 -8.08
CA LEU A 92 -0.83 -0.54 -9.17
C LEU A 92 -0.19 -0.02 -10.48
N GLY A 93 0.65 1.02 -10.43
CA GLY A 93 1.54 1.39 -11.54
C GLY A 93 0.89 2.15 -12.70
N THR A 94 0.15 3.23 -12.43
CA THR A 94 -0.46 4.11 -13.45
C THR A 94 0.22 5.47 -13.63
N GLY A 95 1.30 5.73 -12.87
CA GLY A 95 2.03 6.99 -12.92
C GLY A 95 2.72 7.27 -14.27
N VAL A 96 2.95 8.55 -14.56
CA VAL A 96 3.68 8.96 -15.77
C VAL A 96 5.09 8.38 -15.76
N GLY A 97 5.38 7.55 -16.77
CA GLY A 97 6.69 6.89 -16.90
C GLY A 97 6.80 5.58 -16.12
N ASP A 98 5.72 5.09 -15.51
CA ASP A 98 5.68 3.75 -14.93
C ASP A 98 5.59 2.70 -16.05
N LEU A 99 6.58 1.81 -16.11
CA LEU A 99 6.60 0.69 -17.05
C LEU A 99 6.57 -0.67 -16.33
N SER A 100 6.18 -0.70 -15.06
CA SER A 100 6.11 -1.93 -14.25
C SER A 100 5.21 -2.98 -14.88
N TRP A 101 4.08 -2.60 -15.47
CA TRP A 101 3.19 -3.54 -16.16
C TRP A 101 3.85 -4.23 -17.36
N LYS A 102 4.74 -3.54 -18.08
CA LYS A 102 5.53 -4.14 -19.17
C LYS A 102 6.59 -5.07 -18.63
N ASP A 103 7.30 -4.68 -17.58
CA ASP A 103 8.29 -5.55 -16.94
C ASP A 103 7.65 -6.83 -16.38
N ILE A 104 6.56 -6.67 -15.64
CA ILE A 104 5.79 -7.76 -15.05
C ILE A 104 5.29 -8.69 -16.16
N GLY A 105 4.56 -8.15 -17.13
CA GLY A 105 3.96 -8.92 -18.22
C GLY A 105 4.97 -9.50 -19.21
N GLY A 106 6.12 -8.86 -19.43
CA GLY A 106 7.07 -9.23 -20.48
C GLY A 106 8.23 -10.10 -19.99
N ARG A 107 8.60 -9.98 -18.72
CA ARG A 107 9.81 -10.59 -18.17
C ARG A 107 9.57 -11.30 -16.85
N LEU A 108 9.00 -10.62 -15.85
CA LEU A 108 8.96 -11.15 -14.49
C LEU A 108 8.10 -12.42 -14.39
N LEU A 109 6.94 -12.44 -15.06
CA LEU A 109 6.04 -13.59 -15.04
C LEU A 109 6.57 -14.81 -15.80
N ALA A 110 7.63 -14.65 -16.62
CA ALA A 110 8.33 -15.78 -17.23
C ALA A 110 9.10 -16.63 -16.19
N LEU A 111 9.45 -16.03 -15.05
CA LEU A 111 10.16 -16.70 -13.96
C LEU A 111 9.19 -17.48 -13.08
N THR A 112 9.73 -18.47 -12.35
CA THR A 112 8.94 -19.16 -11.33
C THR A 112 8.60 -18.20 -10.18
N PRO A 113 7.46 -18.36 -9.48
CA PRO A 113 7.06 -17.44 -8.40
C PRO A 113 8.15 -17.19 -7.34
N LYS A 114 8.97 -18.19 -7.03
CA LYS A 114 10.05 -18.10 -6.04
C LYS A 114 11.22 -17.21 -6.48
N GLU A 115 11.42 -17.02 -7.78
CA GLU A 115 12.54 -16.25 -8.33
C GLU A 115 12.16 -14.77 -8.55
N ARG A 116 10.86 -14.47 -8.67
CA ARG A 116 10.36 -13.15 -9.09
C ARG A 116 10.85 -12.02 -8.19
N ALA A 117 10.72 -12.17 -6.87
CA ALA A 117 11.07 -11.11 -5.92
C ALA A 117 12.54 -10.66 -6.03
N ALA A 118 13.46 -11.59 -6.28
CA ALA A 118 14.88 -11.30 -6.44
C ALA A 118 15.22 -10.70 -7.82
N ALA A 119 14.32 -10.82 -8.78
CA ALA A 119 14.49 -10.36 -10.16
C ALA A 119 13.80 -9.01 -10.43
N ILE A 120 13.24 -8.35 -9.42
CA ILE A 120 12.60 -7.04 -9.56
C ILE A 120 13.67 -5.97 -9.81
N PRO A 121 13.46 -5.06 -10.79
CA PRO A 121 14.41 -3.99 -11.05
C PRO A 121 14.45 -2.98 -9.90
N HIS A 122 15.65 -2.49 -9.58
CA HIS A 122 15.85 -1.41 -8.59
C HIS A 122 16.13 -0.05 -9.24
N HIS A 123 16.28 -0.01 -10.56
CA HIS A 123 16.58 1.20 -11.34
C HIS A 123 15.75 1.23 -12.62
N GLY A 124 15.64 2.41 -13.25
CA GLY A 124 14.86 2.59 -14.47
C GLY A 124 13.39 2.98 -14.23
N MET A 125 12.59 2.91 -15.29
CA MET A 125 11.15 3.19 -15.29
C MET A 125 10.31 1.99 -14.82
N GLU A 126 10.95 0.84 -14.77
CA GLU A 126 10.43 -0.44 -14.31
C GLU A 126 10.76 -0.70 -12.84
N ARG A 127 11.49 0.19 -12.16
CA ARG A 127 11.87 -0.05 -10.78
C ARG A 127 10.65 -0.14 -9.86
N ILE A 128 10.80 -0.89 -8.78
CA ILE A 128 9.87 -0.80 -7.66
C ILE A 128 9.86 0.61 -7.06
N SER A 129 8.68 1.11 -6.72
CA SER A 129 8.44 2.41 -6.10
C SER A 129 7.07 2.43 -5.42
N ALA A 130 6.78 3.46 -4.61
CA ALA A 130 5.48 3.61 -3.95
C ALA A 130 4.31 3.42 -4.95
N ALA A 131 4.38 4.05 -6.13
CA ALA A 131 3.33 3.97 -7.13
C ALA A 131 3.06 2.57 -7.74
N ASN A 132 3.89 1.54 -7.49
CA ASN A 132 3.76 0.24 -8.17
C ASN A 132 4.12 -1.01 -7.36
N TYR A 133 4.54 -0.89 -6.09
CA TYR A 133 5.03 -2.03 -5.32
C TYR A 133 3.98 -3.14 -5.18
N LEU A 134 2.70 -2.78 -5.15
CA LEU A 134 1.60 -3.72 -5.02
C LEU A 134 1.45 -4.60 -6.27
N SER A 135 1.72 -4.05 -7.47
CA SER A 135 1.80 -4.80 -8.73
C SER A 135 2.84 -5.91 -8.66
N TYR A 136 3.99 -5.62 -8.06
CA TYR A 136 5.05 -6.61 -7.86
C TYR A 136 4.68 -7.67 -6.82
N ALA A 137 3.98 -7.30 -5.74
CA ALA A 137 3.51 -8.25 -4.75
C ALA A 137 2.49 -9.25 -5.34
N LEU A 138 1.59 -8.77 -6.20
CA LEU A 138 0.68 -9.60 -6.99
C LEU A 138 1.45 -10.53 -7.93
N ALA A 139 2.43 -10.01 -8.66
CA ALA A 139 3.26 -10.81 -9.57
C ALA A 139 4.04 -11.91 -8.82
N CYS A 140 4.43 -11.69 -7.56
CA CYS A 140 5.10 -12.71 -6.74
C CYS A 140 4.13 -13.76 -6.14
N ARG A 141 2.83 -13.68 -6.43
CA ARG A 141 1.76 -14.53 -5.88
C ARG A 141 1.65 -14.49 -4.35
N TRP A 142 1.97 -13.35 -3.75
CA TRP A 142 1.90 -13.21 -2.30
C TRP A 142 0.49 -12.94 -1.79
N LEU A 143 -0.41 -12.46 -2.66
CA LEU A 143 -1.75 -12.07 -2.29
C LEU A 143 -2.77 -13.11 -2.78
N ARG A 144 -3.71 -13.48 -1.90
CA ARG A 144 -4.90 -14.27 -2.20
C ARG A 144 -6.06 -13.39 -2.63
N MET A 145 -6.14 -12.17 -2.09
CA MET A 145 -7.22 -11.22 -2.30
C MET A 145 -6.69 -9.81 -1.99
N LEU A 146 -7.17 -8.83 -2.75
CA LEU A 146 -6.86 -7.41 -2.56
C LEU A 146 -8.16 -6.60 -2.43
N THR A 147 -8.33 -5.90 -1.32
CA THR A 147 -9.34 -4.85 -1.18
C THR A 147 -8.64 -3.51 -1.24
N TYR A 148 -9.02 -2.67 -2.20
CA TYR A 148 -8.56 -1.29 -2.31
C TYR A 148 -9.64 -0.35 -1.74
N VAL A 149 -9.36 0.22 -0.57
CA VAL A 149 -10.16 1.24 0.08
C VAL A 149 -9.62 2.59 -0.35
N HIS A 150 -10.42 3.36 -1.10
CA HIS A 150 -9.94 4.57 -1.77
C HIS A 150 -10.63 5.84 -1.26
N HIS A 151 -9.96 6.98 -1.45
CA HIS A 151 -10.52 8.29 -1.11
C HIS A 151 -11.62 8.67 -2.10
N ALA A 152 -12.64 9.42 -1.66
CA ALA A 152 -13.74 9.83 -2.53
C ALA A 152 -13.28 10.71 -3.71
N HIS A 153 -12.17 11.45 -3.53
CA HIS A 153 -11.55 12.27 -4.57
C HIS A 153 -10.39 11.57 -5.29
N SER A 154 -10.12 10.30 -5.01
CA SER A 154 -9.14 9.52 -5.77
C SER A 154 -9.52 9.47 -7.24
N GLY A 155 -8.50 9.54 -8.11
CA GLY A 155 -8.67 9.34 -9.54
C GLY A 155 -8.97 7.88 -9.90
N ASP A 156 -9.12 7.64 -11.20
CA ASP A 156 -9.03 6.28 -11.73
C ASP A 156 -7.56 5.99 -12.06
N ASP A 157 -6.87 5.39 -11.10
CA ASP A 157 -5.44 5.09 -11.15
C ASP A 157 -5.17 3.58 -11.12
N LEU A 158 -6.16 2.77 -11.49
CA LEU A 158 -6.01 1.32 -11.66
C LEU A 158 -5.41 0.99 -13.03
N MET A 159 -4.38 0.15 -13.05
CA MET A 159 -3.75 -0.32 -14.30
C MET A 159 -4.58 -1.44 -14.93
N PRO A 160 -5.29 -1.22 -16.07
CA PRO A 160 -6.19 -2.23 -16.65
C PRO A 160 -5.46 -3.52 -17.06
N PHE A 161 -4.15 -3.44 -17.33
CA PHE A 161 -3.33 -4.60 -17.64
C PHE A 161 -3.33 -5.70 -16.56
N PHE A 162 -3.66 -5.38 -15.31
CA PHE A 162 -3.69 -6.37 -14.23
C PHE A 162 -5.06 -7.02 -14.01
N PHE A 163 -6.10 -6.57 -14.72
CA PHE A 163 -7.48 -7.04 -14.54
C PHE A 163 -7.93 -7.92 -15.69
N ARG A 164 -8.78 -8.90 -15.40
CA ARG A 164 -9.40 -9.77 -16.41
C ARG A 164 -10.05 -8.90 -17.50
N ASP A 165 -9.86 -9.31 -18.75
CA ASP A 165 -10.38 -8.60 -19.93
C ASP A 165 -10.03 -7.11 -20.02
N PHE A 166 -8.99 -6.68 -19.29
CA PHE A 166 -8.59 -5.29 -19.16
C PHE A 166 -9.71 -4.39 -18.59
N ASP A 167 -10.54 -4.96 -17.72
CA ASP A 167 -11.66 -4.28 -17.06
C ASP A 167 -11.44 -4.18 -15.54
N PRO A 168 -11.01 -3.01 -15.02
CA PRO A 168 -10.87 -2.79 -13.58
C PRO A 168 -12.16 -2.98 -12.78
N ALA A 169 -13.34 -2.90 -13.41
CA ALA A 169 -14.63 -3.05 -12.74
C ALA A 169 -15.07 -4.52 -12.55
N CYS A 170 -14.38 -5.48 -13.16
CA CYS A 170 -14.81 -6.89 -13.13
C CYS A 170 -14.60 -7.58 -11.77
N GLY A 171 -13.88 -6.95 -10.84
CA GLY A 171 -13.60 -7.48 -9.50
C GLY A 171 -12.61 -8.64 -9.48
N ILE A 172 -11.88 -8.88 -10.58
CA ILE A 172 -10.92 -9.97 -10.70
C ILE A 172 -9.62 -9.47 -11.32
N MET A 173 -8.54 -9.59 -10.56
CA MET A 173 -7.19 -9.42 -11.07
C MET A 173 -6.70 -10.73 -11.67
N GLU A 174 -6.11 -10.66 -12.86
CA GLU A 174 -5.65 -11.83 -13.62
C GLU A 174 -4.45 -11.43 -14.46
N LEU A 175 -3.28 -11.46 -13.83
CA LEU A 175 -2.02 -11.08 -14.45
C LEU A 175 -1.71 -11.98 -15.65
N ARG A 176 -1.00 -11.44 -16.63
CA ARG A 176 -0.71 -12.14 -17.89
C ARG A 176 0.73 -11.98 -18.31
N TYR A 177 1.36 -13.11 -18.62
CA TYR A 177 2.65 -13.14 -19.29
C TYR A 177 2.44 -13.04 -20.80
N VAL A 178 3.00 -12.00 -21.41
CA VAL A 178 2.96 -11.67 -22.82
C VAL A 178 4.41 -11.48 -23.29
N PRO A 179 5.08 -12.50 -23.87
CA PRO A 179 6.50 -12.43 -24.22
C PRO A 179 6.90 -11.22 -25.08
N ARG A 180 5.96 -10.72 -25.89
CA ARG A 180 6.17 -9.61 -26.82
C ARG A 180 5.51 -8.30 -26.38
N VAL A 181 5.22 -8.13 -25.08
CA VAL A 181 4.55 -6.92 -24.56
C VAL A 181 5.30 -5.62 -24.88
N HIS A 182 6.63 -5.67 -24.99
CA HIS A 182 7.45 -4.49 -25.29
C HIS A 182 7.32 -4.04 -26.76
N ASP A 183 6.88 -4.93 -27.66
CA ASP A 183 6.67 -4.62 -29.08
C ASP A 183 5.33 -3.89 -29.31
N VAL A 184 4.40 -3.98 -28.36
CA VAL A 184 3.04 -3.48 -28.47
C VAL A 184 3.01 -1.95 -28.59
N ARG A 185 2.26 -1.47 -29.60
CA ARG A 185 2.01 -0.05 -29.87
C ARG A 185 0.54 0.36 -29.70
N SER A 186 -0.37 -0.60 -29.63
CA SER A 186 -1.81 -0.36 -29.48
C SER A 186 -2.48 -1.39 -28.57
N ARG A 187 -3.70 -1.09 -28.09
CA ARG A 187 -4.49 -2.03 -27.27
C ARG A 187 -4.91 -3.25 -28.10
N GLU A 188 -5.23 -3.05 -29.37
CA GLU A 188 -5.66 -4.08 -30.30
C GLU A 188 -4.55 -5.11 -30.54
N GLU A 189 -3.31 -4.64 -30.72
CA GLU A 189 -2.14 -5.52 -30.81
C GLU A 189 -1.96 -6.34 -29.55
N LEU A 190 -2.08 -5.70 -28.38
CA LEU A 190 -1.93 -6.39 -27.11
C LEU A 190 -2.93 -7.53 -26.93
N LEU A 191 -4.19 -7.28 -27.29
CA LEU A 191 -5.28 -8.24 -27.21
C LEU A 191 -5.08 -9.43 -28.17
N ALA A 192 -4.40 -9.23 -29.29
CA ALA A 192 -4.13 -10.26 -30.28
C ALA A 192 -2.90 -11.13 -29.94
N LEU A 193 -2.04 -10.70 -29.00
CA LEU A 193 -0.83 -11.44 -28.66
C LEU A 193 -1.12 -12.69 -27.83
N PRO A 194 -0.38 -13.80 -28.08
CA PRO A 194 -0.46 -14.98 -27.24
C PRO A 194 0.04 -14.65 -25.83
N HIS A 195 -0.65 -15.19 -24.84
CA HIS A 195 -0.34 -14.94 -23.43
C HIS A 195 -0.65 -16.15 -22.56
N ILE A 196 -0.07 -16.14 -21.36
CA ILE A 196 -0.31 -17.14 -20.31
C ILE A 196 -0.87 -16.40 -19.10
N LEU A 197 -2.00 -16.88 -18.58
CA LEU A 197 -2.66 -16.28 -17.42
C LEU A 197 -2.07 -16.83 -16.12
N GLU A 198 -1.88 -15.94 -15.16
CA GLU A 198 -1.66 -16.28 -13.76
C GLU A 198 -3.01 -16.63 -13.10
N PRO A 199 -3.02 -17.33 -11.96
CA PRO A 199 -4.25 -17.59 -11.22
C PRO A 199 -5.00 -16.29 -10.89
N PRO A 200 -6.35 -16.28 -10.98
CA PRO A 200 -7.14 -15.11 -10.68
C PRO A 200 -7.13 -14.79 -9.18
N ILE A 201 -7.17 -13.50 -8.86
CA ILE A 201 -7.18 -12.94 -7.51
C ILE A 201 -8.44 -12.07 -7.37
N PRO A 202 -9.33 -12.34 -6.40
CA PRO A 202 -10.45 -11.46 -6.10
C PRO A 202 -9.98 -10.05 -5.75
N PHE A 203 -10.66 -9.06 -6.33
CA PHE A 203 -10.40 -7.65 -6.12
C PHE A 203 -11.68 -6.91 -5.78
N GLN A 204 -11.60 -6.00 -4.82
CA GLN A 204 -12.70 -5.11 -4.47
C GLN A 204 -12.19 -3.68 -4.35
N LYS A 205 -12.80 -2.75 -5.09
CA LYS A 205 -12.62 -1.30 -4.89
C LYS A 205 -13.81 -0.78 -4.08
N VAL A 206 -13.56 -0.07 -2.99
CA VAL A 206 -14.59 0.45 -2.08
C VAL A 206 -14.19 1.83 -1.56
N PRO A 207 -15.10 2.83 -1.56
CA PRO A 207 -14.78 4.14 -1.00
C PRO A 207 -14.63 4.05 0.53
N VAL A 208 -13.74 4.87 1.09
CA VAL A 208 -13.38 4.87 2.52
C VAL A 208 -14.60 4.98 3.44
N GLU A 209 -15.64 5.73 3.06
CA GLU A 209 -16.84 5.91 3.89
C GLU A 209 -17.69 4.63 3.99
N ALA A 210 -17.67 3.81 2.94
CA ALA A 210 -18.45 2.58 2.82
C ALA A 210 -17.70 1.34 3.31
N TYR A 211 -16.38 1.44 3.51
CA TYR A 211 -15.56 0.31 3.90
C TYR A 211 -15.91 -0.20 5.29
N ARG A 212 -16.02 -1.52 5.45
CA ARG A 212 -16.14 -2.21 6.73
C ARG A 212 -15.32 -3.49 6.68
N ALA A 213 -14.41 -3.66 7.63
CA ALA A 213 -13.58 -4.85 7.74
C ALA A 213 -14.45 -6.07 8.03
N ALA A 214 -14.33 -7.11 7.19
CA ALA A 214 -15.05 -8.36 7.40
C ALA A 214 -14.42 -9.22 8.51
N GLU A 215 -13.10 -9.12 8.68
CA GLU A 215 -12.31 -9.86 9.66
C GLU A 215 -11.34 -8.92 10.38
N LEU A 216 -10.92 -9.30 11.60
CA LEU A 216 -9.91 -8.55 12.33
C LEU A 216 -8.56 -8.61 11.60
N PHE A 217 -7.82 -7.50 11.65
CA PHE A 217 -6.46 -7.46 11.14
C PHE A 217 -5.50 -8.15 12.11
N GLU A 218 -4.60 -8.96 11.57
CA GLU A 218 -3.51 -9.60 12.31
C GLU A 218 -2.23 -8.76 12.25
N TYR A 219 -2.10 -7.95 11.19
CA TYR A 219 -0.97 -7.07 10.96
C TYR A 219 -1.41 -5.74 10.37
N VAL A 220 -0.71 -4.66 10.73
CA VAL A 220 -0.93 -3.31 10.16
C VAL A 220 0.39 -2.72 9.69
N ILE A 221 0.45 -2.30 8.43
CA ILE A 221 1.50 -1.42 7.90
C ILE A 221 0.91 -0.01 7.88
N LEU A 222 1.62 0.95 8.47
CA LEU A 222 1.26 2.37 8.43
C LEU A 222 2.34 3.11 7.65
N CYS A 223 1.97 3.75 6.54
CA CYS A 223 2.85 4.58 5.74
C CYS A 223 2.63 6.07 6.01
N GLN A 224 3.71 6.84 6.07
CA GLN A 224 3.67 8.29 6.18
C GLN A 224 3.50 9.00 4.82
N SER A 225 4.09 8.46 3.76
CA SER A 225 4.10 8.98 2.40
C SER A 225 4.36 10.49 2.28
N PRO A 226 5.60 10.94 2.60
CA PRO A 226 5.92 12.36 2.66
C PRO A 226 5.75 13.13 1.34
N GLY A 227 5.70 12.45 0.20
CA GLY A 227 5.41 13.06 -1.10
C GLY A 227 3.93 13.32 -1.35
N TYR A 228 3.04 12.64 -0.62
CA TYR A 228 1.58 12.72 -0.75
C TYR A 228 0.90 13.38 0.45
N THR A 229 1.56 13.37 1.62
CA THR A 229 1.00 13.95 2.85
C THR A 229 1.68 15.25 3.29
N PRO A 230 0.92 16.24 3.77
CA PRO A 230 1.50 17.42 4.39
C PRO A 230 2.05 17.09 5.80
N ALA A 231 2.90 17.98 6.35
CA ALA A 231 3.52 17.77 7.67
C ALA A 231 2.47 17.65 8.80
N GLU A 232 1.33 18.33 8.66
CA GLU A 232 0.22 18.31 9.60
C GLU A 232 -0.38 16.90 9.77
N ALA A 233 -0.28 16.02 8.77
CA ALA A 233 -0.76 14.65 8.84
C ALA A 233 -0.02 13.81 9.90
N ASP A 234 1.19 14.20 10.31
CA ASP A 234 1.94 13.50 11.36
C ASP A 234 1.22 13.50 12.71
N THR A 235 0.29 14.44 12.93
CA THR A 235 -0.55 14.46 14.13
C THR A 235 -1.44 13.22 14.27
N LEU A 236 -1.68 12.49 13.18
CA LEU A 236 -2.43 11.24 13.15
C LEU A 236 -1.61 10.03 13.60
N ILE A 237 -0.29 10.05 13.39
CA ILE A 237 0.59 8.90 13.63
C ILE A 237 0.53 8.40 15.09
N PRO A 238 0.62 9.26 16.13
CA PRO A 238 0.55 8.81 17.52
C PRO A 238 -0.79 8.13 17.86
N ILE A 239 -1.87 8.44 17.15
CA ILE A 239 -3.19 7.84 17.41
C ILE A 239 -3.17 6.35 17.08
N PHE A 240 -2.49 5.94 16.01
CA PHE A 240 -2.35 4.52 15.66
C PHE A 240 -1.67 3.70 16.75
N GLN A 241 -0.82 4.31 17.57
CA GLN A 241 -0.14 3.62 18.69
C GLN A 241 -1.13 3.15 19.77
N ASP A 242 -2.35 3.69 19.82
CA ASP A 242 -3.40 3.19 20.72
C ASP A 242 -4.02 1.87 20.21
N TYR A 243 -3.89 1.57 18.92
CA TYR A 243 -4.59 0.49 18.22
C TYR A 243 -3.66 -0.59 17.65
N VAL A 244 -2.40 -0.24 17.37
CA VAL A 244 -1.40 -1.11 16.74
C VAL A 244 -0.17 -1.19 17.62
N ASP A 245 0.41 -2.38 17.72
CA ASP A 245 1.69 -2.60 18.38
C ASP A 245 2.82 -2.59 17.34
N PHE A 246 3.42 -1.43 17.15
CA PHE A 246 4.52 -1.23 16.22
C PHE A 246 5.88 -1.80 16.70
N GLY A 247 5.96 -2.43 17.87
CA GLY A 247 7.24 -2.82 18.48
C GLY A 247 8.01 -1.61 19.02
N ASP A 248 9.31 -1.79 19.31
CA ASP A 248 10.11 -0.78 20.02
C ASP A 248 10.28 0.53 19.20
N VAL A 249 9.52 1.55 19.59
CA VAL A 249 9.30 2.83 18.89
C VAL A 249 10.61 3.61 18.66
N ARG A 250 11.62 3.38 19.50
CA ARG A 250 12.94 4.05 19.41
C ARG A 250 13.80 3.59 18.23
N ALA A 251 13.54 2.40 17.70
CA ALA A 251 14.29 1.86 16.55
C ALA A 251 13.64 2.22 15.19
N GLN A 252 12.44 2.80 15.18
CA GLN A 252 11.62 2.98 13.98
C GLN A 252 11.41 4.45 13.53
N GLY A 253 12.11 5.41 14.15
CA GLY A 253 12.16 6.78 13.62
C GLY A 253 10.86 7.58 13.70
N PHE A 254 9.94 7.25 14.61
CA PHE A 254 8.70 8.01 14.81
C PHE A 254 9.00 9.51 15.08
N PRO A 255 8.38 10.45 14.33
CA PRO A 255 8.48 11.86 14.64
C PRO A 255 7.91 12.14 16.04
N GLY A 256 8.70 12.75 16.93
CA GLY A 256 8.24 13.16 18.27
C GLY A 256 8.70 12.30 19.45
N SER A 257 9.54 11.26 19.25
CA SER A 257 10.11 10.47 20.37
C SER A 257 11.28 11.16 21.10
N GLY A 258 11.39 12.49 21.00
CA GLY A 258 12.39 13.28 21.71
C GLY A 258 12.07 13.37 23.20
N SER A 259 12.93 12.84 24.05
CA SER A 259 12.87 13.04 25.50
C SER A 259 12.90 14.53 25.84
N LEU A 260 11.92 15.00 26.62
CA LEU A 260 11.99 16.25 27.36
C LEU A 260 13.33 16.33 28.11
N PRO A 261 14.09 17.45 28.05
CA PRO A 261 15.28 17.59 28.86
C PRO A 261 14.86 17.61 30.32
N SER A 262 15.33 16.63 31.08
CA SER A 262 15.22 16.61 32.52
C SER A 262 15.94 17.83 33.07
N GLY A 263 15.15 18.81 33.52
CA GLY A 263 15.65 19.89 34.34
C GLY A 263 16.32 19.32 35.58
N LYS A 264 17.61 19.60 35.73
CA LYS A 264 18.26 19.71 37.04
C LYS A 264 19.00 21.03 37.05
N GLY A 265 18.41 21.99 37.75
CA GLY A 265 19.21 23.03 38.37
C GLY A 265 20.06 22.39 39.46
N GLU A 266 21.26 22.92 39.66
CA GLU A 266 21.75 23.29 40.97
C GLU A 266 22.86 24.31 40.76
N ALA A 267 22.62 25.51 41.31
CA ALA A 267 23.62 26.52 41.52
C ALA A 267 24.46 26.10 42.72
N GLN A 268 25.78 26.19 42.58
CA GLN A 268 26.71 26.62 43.63
C GLN A 268 27.83 27.41 42.96
#